data_AF-A0A7C5I060-F1
#
_entry.id   AF-A0A7C5I060-F1
#
_cell.length_a   1.000
_cell.length_b   1.000
_cell.length_c   1.000
_cell.angle_alpha   90.00
_cell.angle_beta   90.00
_cell.angle_gamma   90.00
#
_symmetry.space_group_name_H-M   'P 1'
#
loop_
_entity.id
_entity.type
_entity.pdbx_description
1 polymer ?
#
loop_
_entity_poly.entity_id
_entity_poly.type
_entity_poly.pdbx_seq_one_letter_code
_entity_poly.pdbx_strand_id
1 'polypeptide(L)'
;TLVKTLEQNGIGRPSTYAPTLSTIQQRDYVVKETGRFKPTKLGIIVTDLLREHFPNIVDVGFTAQMEKELDDVAQGDRNWVSVVSDFYGPFARKLEGAEQRIERVDTSEPTAETCPNCGKPMVIKTGRFGKFLACTGYPECKTTKKYVKSTGTKCPECGADVIEKVTKKRKIFYGCSRYPECTFATSRRPLPTPCPKCGKMMVQYGKGSAKCIACGAIVKGEKSEANQ
;
A
#
# COMPACT_ATOMS: atom_id res chain seq x y z
N THR A 1 -5.35 6.46 -18.73
CA THR A 1 -4.49 6.09 -17.58
C THR A 1 -4.75 7.08 -16.47
N LEU A 2 -4.43 6.77 -15.20
CA LEU A 2 -4.68 7.70 -14.09
C LEU A 2 -4.06 9.09 -14.31
N VAL A 3 -2.83 9.15 -14.86
CA VAL A 3 -2.18 10.42 -15.22
C VAL A 3 -3.01 11.23 -16.20
N LYS A 4 -3.50 10.60 -17.28
CA LYS A 4 -4.36 11.28 -18.27
C LYS A 4 -5.63 11.83 -17.64
N THR A 5 -6.22 11.10 -16.68
CA THR A 5 -7.40 11.58 -15.96
C THR A 5 -7.07 12.76 -15.05
N LEU A 6 -5.95 12.74 -14.34
CA LEU A 6 -5.50 13.88 -13.52
C LEU A 6 -5.31 15.14 -14.37
N GLU A 7 -4.60 15.00 -15.49
CA GLU A 7 -4.37 16.06 -16.47
C GLU A 7 -5.66 16.64 -17.04
N GLN A 8 -6.60 15.78 -17.48
CA GLN A 8 -7.90 16.21 -18.01
C GLN A 8 -8.75 16.97 -16.99
N ASN A 9 -8.58 16.71 -15.71
CA ASN A 9 -9.28 17.40 -14.63
C ASN A 9 -8.49 18.59 -14.07
N GLY A 10 -7.33 18.94 -14.64
CA GLY A 10 -6.49 20.04 -14.14
C GLY A 10 -5.80 19.76 -12.80
N ILE A 11 -5.78 18.51 -12.34
CA ILE A 11 -5.17 18.12 -11.07
C ILE A 11 -3.70 17.79 -11.30
N GLY A 12 -2.81 18.50 -10.61
CA GLY A 12 -1.37 18.31 -10.67
C GLY A 12 -0.70 18.87 -11.93
N ARG A 13 0.62 18.73 -12.00
CA ARG A 13 1.51 19.26 -13.05
C ARG A 13 2.51 18.18 -13.47
N PRO A 14 3.24 18.33 -14.59
CA PRO A 14 4.27 17.37 -15.02
C PRO A 14 5.28 17.02 -13.92
N SER A 15 5.58 17.97 -13.03
CA SER A 15 6.46 17.80 -11.87
C SER A 15 5.86 16.96 -10.74
N THR A 16 4.52 16.85 -10.63
CA THR A 16 3.83 16.23 -9.49
C THR A 16 3.18 14.88 -9.80
N TYR A 17 2.95 14.52 -11.07
CA TYR A 17 2.32 13.23 -11.41
C TYR A 17 3.06 12.00 -10.86
N ALA A 18 4.36 11.89 -11.13
CA ALA A 18 5.15 10.74 -10.65
C ALA A 18 5.27 10.71 -9.11
N PRO A 19 5.57 11.83 -8.42
CA PRO A 19 5.54 11.90 -6.96
C PRO A 19 4.19 11.50 -6.35
N THR A 20 3.07 11.98 -6.91
CA THR A 20 1.71 11.66 -6.42
C THR A 20 1.44 10.16 -6.52
N LEU A 21 1.65 9.56 -7.70
CA LEU A 21 1.48 8.12 -7.90
C LEU A 21 2.39 7.30 -6.97
N SER A 22 3.61 7.76 -6.75
CA SER A 22 4.55 7.10 -5.85
C SER A 22 4.08 7.18 -4.39
N THR A 23 3.52 8.31 -3.97
CA THR A 23 3.09 8.55 -2.59
C THR A 23 1.86 7.72 -2.24
N ILE A 24 0.85 7.69 -3.11
CA ILE A 24 -0.39 6.91 -2.85
C ILE A 24 -0.13 5.40 -2.80
N GLN A 25 0.89 4.91 -3.51
CA GLN A 25 1.35 3.53 -3.41
C GLN A 25 2.16 3.29 -2.12
N GLN A 26 3.09 4.20 -1.79
CA GLN A 26 3.92 4.07 -0.57
C GLN A 26 3.10 4.08 0.71
N ARG A 27 1.99 4.82 0.73
CA ARG A 27 1.07 4.90 1.87
C ARG A 27 0.00 3.81 1.87
N ASP A 28 0.10 2.84 0.96
CA ASP A 28 -0.82 1.70 0.85
C ASP A 28 -2.29 2.11 0.65
N TYR A 29 -2.55 3.26 0.00
CA TYR A 29 -3.91 3.64 -0.41
C TYR A 29 -4.34 2.93 -1.68
N VAL A 30 -3.37 2.62 -2.55
CA VAL A 30 -3.58 1.85 -3.78
C VAL A 30 -2.45 0.84 -3.97
N VAL A 31 -2.79 -0.30 -4.57
CA VAL A 31 -1.84 -1.31 -5.03
C VAL A 31 -1.90 -1.41 -6.55
N LYS A 32 -0.78 -1.79 -7.16
CA LYS A 32 -0.68 -2.01 -8.61
C LYS A 32 -0.75 -3.50 -8.92
N GLU A 33 -1.91 -3.96 -9.38
CA GLU A 33 -2.15 -5.35 -9.78
C GLU A 33 -2.24 -5.45 -11.30
N THR A 34 -1.44 -6.30 -11.94
CA THR A 34 -1.44 -6.50 -13.41
C THR A 34 -1.29 -5.21 -14.24
N GLY A 35 -0.61 -4.21 -13.68
CA GLY A 35 -0.42 -2.90 -14.33
C GLY A 35 -1.55 -1.89 -14.10
N ARG A 36 -2.61 -2.26 -13.39
CA ARG A 36 -3.75 -1.39 -13.04
C ARG A 36 -3.70 -1.03 -11.56
N PHE A 37 -4.19 0.17 -11.22
CA PHE A 37 -4.36 0.58 -9.83
C PHE A 37 -5.64 0.00 -9.27
N LYS A 38 -5.57 -0.52 -8.05
CA LYS A 38 -6.70 -1.00 -7.27
C LYS A 38 -6.66 -0.34 -5.89
N PRO A 39 -7.77 0.24 -5.41
CA PRO A 39 -7.81 0.81 -4.07
C PRO A 39 -7.66 -0.27 -3.01
N THR A 40 -6.99 0.06 -1.90
CA THR A 40 -6.95 -0.80 -0.72
C THR A 40 -8.13 -0.49 0.21
N LYS A 41 -8.37 -1.35 1.19
CA LYS A 41 -9.35 -1.08 2.26
C LYS A 41 -9.05 0.24 2.97
N LEU A 42 -7.78 0.50 3.27
CA LEU A 42 -7.33 1.76 3.88
C LEU A 42 -7.63 2.96 2.97
N GLY A 43 -7.33 2.86 1.68
CA GLY A 43 -7.60 3.93 0.71
C GLY A 43 -9.08 4.29 0.64
N ILE A 44 -9.96 3.29 0.68
CA ILE A 44 -11.42 3.49 0.70
C ILE A 44 -11.84 4.21 1.99
N ILE A 45 -11.48 3.66 3.15
CA ILE A 45 -11.83 4.24 4.46
C ILE A 45 -11.39 5.71 4.57
N VAL A 46 -10.14 6.00 4.18
CA VAL A 46 -9.62 7.37 4.24
C VAL A 46 -10.35 8.28 3.25
N THR A 47 -10.67 7.79 2.05
CA THR A 47 -11.40 8.59 1.05
C THR A 47 -12.81 8.91 1.53
N ASP A 48 -13.52 7.95 2.11
CA ASP A 48 -14.88 8.14 2.61
C ASP A 48 -14.91 9.13 3.77
N LEU A 49 -13.97 8.98 4.72
CA LEU A 49 -13.82 9.89 5.85
C LEU A 49 -13.50 11.34 5.41
N LEU A 50 -12.63 11.49 4.40
CA LEU A 50 -12.32 12.81 3.85
C LEU A 50 -13.50 13.42 3.09
N ARG A 51 -14.29 12.62 2.37
CA ARG A 51 -15.50 13.09 1.68
C ARG A 51 -16.57 13.55 2.65
N GLU A 52 -16.72 12.86 3.77
CA GLU A 52 -17.70 13.19 4.80
C GLU A 52 -17.35 14.50 5.51
N HIS A 53 -16.10 14.68 5.93
CA HIS A 53 -15.72 15.83 6.76
C HIS A 53 -15.10 17.00 5.98
N PHE A 54 -14.55 16.75 4.79
CA PHE A 54 -13.86 17.74 3.97
C PHE A 54 -14.30 17.73 2.49
N PRO A 55 -15.62 17.72 2.18
CA PRO A 55 -16.12 17.55 0.81
C PRO A 55 -15.55 18.59 -0.16
N ASN A 56 -15.43 19.85 0.26
CA ASN A 56 -14.93 20.92 -0.59
C ASN A 56 -13.42 20.83 -0.86
N ILE A 57 -12.65 20.10 -0.07
CA ILE A 57 -11.18 20.04 -0.20
C ILE A 57 -10.77 18.87 -1.09
N VAL A 58 -11.47 17.74 -0.97
CA VAL A 58 -11.24 16.57 -1.83
C VAL A 58 -12.02 16.62 -3.14
N ASP A 59 -12.74 17.71 -3.37
CA ASP A 59 -13.38 17.98 -4.65
C ASP A 59 -12.35 18.21 -5.76
N VAL A 60 -12.66 17.68 -6.93
CA VAL A 60 -11.80 17.77 -8.12
C VAL A 60 -11.68 19.21 -8.60
N GLY A 61 -12.79 19.95 -8.62
CA GLY A 61 -12.82 21.35 -9.04
C GLY A 61 -12.02 22.24 -8.11
N PHE A 62 -12.17 22.05 -6.79
CA PHE A 62 -11.35 22.76 -5.80
C PHE A 62 -9.85 22.50 -6.00
N THR A 63 -9.45 21.24 -6.18
CA THR A 63 -8.04 20.88 -6.37
C THR A 63 -7.47 21.51 -7.64
N ALA A 64 -8.22 21.49 -8.74
CA ALA A 64 -7.81 22.11 -9.99
C ALA A 64 -7.69 23.64 -9.88
N GLN A 65 -8.62 24.27 -9.17
CA GLN A 65 -8.59 25.70 -8.91
C GLN A 65 -7.35 26.09 -8.09
N MET A 66 -7.02 25.34 -7.04
CA MET A 66 -5.81 25.58 -6.24
C MET A 66 -4.53 25.53 -7.09
N GLU A 67 -4.42 24.56 -8.00
CA GLU A 67 -3.28 24.46 -8.91
C GLU A 67 -3.18 25.68 -9.84
N LYS A 68 -4.31 26.20 -10.32
CA LYS A 68 -4.34 27.44 -11.11
C LYS A 68 -3.89 28.64 -10.28
N GLU A 69 -4.38 28.77 -9.06
CA GLU A 69 -4.01 29.88 -8.18
C GLU A 69 -2.51 29.89 -7.84
N LEU A 70 -1.88 28.70 -7.75
CA LEU A 70 -0.43 28.59 -7.59
C LEU A 70 0.34 28.97 -8.86
N ASP A 71 -0.21 28.69 -10.05
CA ASP A 71 0.37 29.17 -11.31
C ASP A 71 0.26 30.70 -11.45
N ASP A 72 -0.85 31.30 -11.02
CA ASP A 72 -1.04 32.76 -10.99
C ASP A 72 -0.03 33.43 -10.03
N VAL A 73 0.23 32.80 -8.88
CA VAL A 73 1.30 33.23 -7.95
C VAL A 73 2.68 33.15 -8.62
N ALA A 74 2.98 32.09 -9.34
CA ALA A 74 4.26 31.92 -10.02
C ALA A 74 4.48 32.96 -11.14
N GLN A 75 3.40 33.44 -11.78
CA GLN A 75 3.42 34.49 -12.80
C GLN A 75 3.47 35.91 -12.20
N GLY A 76 3.18 36.05 -10.90
CA GLY A 76 3.13 37.34 -10.21
C GLY A 76 1.75 38.02 -10.25
N ASP A 77 0.73 37.33 -10.78
CA ASP A 77 -0.64 37.83 -10.90
C ASP A 77 -1.41 37.76 -9.57
N ARG A 78 -0.88 37.03 -8.58
CA ARG A 78 -1.51 36.88 -7.26
C ARG A 78 -0.50 36.84 -6.13
N ASN A 79 -0.88 37.39 -4.97
CA ASN A 79 -0.05 37.33 -3.77
C ASN A 79 -0.20 35.96 -3.07
N TRP A 80 0.90 35.25 -2.89
CA TRP A 80 0.92 33.91 -2.29
C TRP A 80 0.37 33.87 -0.85
N VAL A 81 0.59 34.94 -0.07
CA VAL A 81 0.11 35.03 1.32
C VAL A 81 -1.41 35.02 1.36
N SER A 82 -2.05 35.74 0.43
CA SER A 82 -3.51 35.75 0.29
C SER A 82 -4.04 34.35 -0.05
N VAL A 83 -3.46 33.68 -1.05
CA VAL A 83 -3.87 32.31 -1.45
C VAL A 83 -3.80 31.34 -0.26
N VAL A 84 -2.70 31.35 0.49
CA VAL A 84 -2.53 30.46 1.65
C VAL A 84 -3.49 30.82 2.79
N SER A 85 -3.68 32.12 3.08
CA SER A 85 -4.59 32.59 4.13
C SER A 85 -6.05 32.24 3.83
N ASP A 86 -6.48 32.44 2.59
CA ASP A 86 -7.84 32.16 2.11
C ASP A 86 -8.18 30.67 2.23
N PHE A 87 -7.19 29.79 1.99
CA PHE A 87 -7.33 28.36 2.23
C PHE A 87 -7.32 27.98 3.71
N TYR A 88 -6.31 28.46 4.44
CA TYR A 88 -5.99 27.94 5.78
C TYR A 88 -7.04 28.30 6.82
N GLY A 89 -7.58 29.53 6.80
CA GLY A 89 -8.56 29.98 7.78
C GLY A 89 -9.81 29.07 7.86
N PRO A 90 -10.52 28.85 6.73
CA PRO A 90 -11.64 27.92 6.67
C PRO A 90 -11.25 26.47 6.95
N PHE A 91 -10.08 26.03 6.48
CA PHE A 91 -9.60 24.67 6.70
C PHE A 91 -9.37 24.38 8.19
N ALA A 92 -8.71 25.28 8.91
CA ALA A 92 -8.40 25.11 10.33
C ALA A 92 -9.67 24.93 11.17
N ARG A 93 -10.71 25.74 10.93
CA ARG A 93 -12.00 25.61 11.62
C ARG A 93 -12.70 24.28 11.32
N LYS A 94 -12.63 23.80 10.08
CA LYS A 94 -13.17 22.49 9.70
C LYS A 94 -12.41 21.36 10.37
N LEU A 95 -11.08 21.47 10.45
CA LEU A 95 -10.22 20.49 11.09
C LEU A 95 -10.52 20.37 12.58
N GLU A 96 -10.61 21.49 13.30
CA GLU A 96 -10.98 21.51 14.73
C GLU A 96 -12.33 20.80 14.98
N GLY A 97 -13.33 21.07 14.13
CA GLY A 97 -14.61 20.40 14.22
C GLY A 97 -14.56 18.91 13.87
N ALA A 98 -13.74 18.52 12.90
CA ALA A 98 -13.58 17.13 12.49
C ALA A 98 -12.85 16.31 13.57
N GLU A 99 -11.82 16.85 14.21
CA GLU A 99 -11.09 16.16 15.29
C GLU A 99 -12.00 15.78 16.47
N GLN A 100 -13.03 16.56 16.75
CA GLN A 100 -14.00 16.28 17.81
C GLN A 100 -15.03 15.21 17.43
N ARG A 101 -15.28 15.02 16.12
CA ARG A 101 -16.33 14.12 15.61
C ARG A 101 -15.80 12.79 15.08
N ILE A 102 -14.54 12.77 14.64
CA ILE A 102 -13.91 11.56 14.12
C ILE A 102 -13.57 10.65 15.31
N GLU A 103 -14.43 9.66 15.56
CA GLU A 103 -14.03 8.51 16.36
C GLU A 103 -12.82 7.85 15.70
N ARG A 104 -11.90 7.32 16.51
CA ARG A 104 -10.72 6.59 16.00
C ARG A 104 -11.19 5.39 15.20
N VAL A 105 -11.24 5.54 13.88
CA VAL A 105 -11.55 4.45 12.97
C VAL A 105 -10.46 3.39 13.10
N ASP A 106 -10.82 2.23 13.65
CA ASP A 106 -9.88 1.12 13.73
C ASP A 106 -9.69 0.52 12.33
N THR A 107 -8.55 0.87 11.74
CA THR A 107 -8.12 0.33 10.43
C THR A 107 -7.32 -0.96 10.58
N SER A 108 -7.28 -1.54 11.78
CA SER A 108 -6.46 -2.71 12.05
C SER A 108 -7.02 -3.98 11.39
N GLU A 109 -6.11 -4.80 10.85
CA GLU A 109 -6.45 -6.11 10.30
C GLU A 109 -6.09 -7.19 11.33
N PRO A 110 -6.97 -8.18 11.60
CA PRO A 110 -6.68 -9.25 12.54
C PRO A 110 -5.56 -10.16 12.04
N THR A 111 -4.84 -10.80 12.97
CA THR A 111 -3.72 -11.71 12.65
C THR A 111 -3.78 -12.94 13.55
N ALA A 112 -3.12 -14.01 13.10
CA ALA A 112 -2.92 -15.21 13.91
C ALA A 112 -1.70 -15.11 14.85
N GLU A 113 -0.93 -14.02 14.81
CA GLU A 113 0.24 -13.85 15.67
C GLU A 113 -0.14 -13.40 17.07
N THR A 114 0.50 -13.99 18.08
CA THR A 114 0.40 -13.58 19.47
C THR A 114 1.58 -12.71 19.89
N CYS A 115 1.31 -11.78 20.80
CA CYS A 115 2.32 -10.90 21.35
C CYS A 115 3.30 -11.72 22.20
N PRO A 116 4.62 -11.67 21.95
CA PRO A 116 5.60 -12.45 22.70
C PRO A 116 5.77 -11.95 24.15
N ASN A 117 5.31 -10.73 24.45
CA ASN A 117 5.49 -10.11 25.76
C ASN A 117 4.31 -10.37 26.69
N CYS A 118 3.07 -10.36 26.19
CA CYS A 118 1.87 -10.48 27.03
C CYS A 118 0.86 -11.53 26.57
N GLY A 119 1.16 -12.32 25.52
CA GLY A 119 0.29 -13.38 25.00
C GLY A 119 -0.98 -12.92 24.26
N LYS A 120 -1.38 -11.65 24.40
CA LYS A 120 -2.55 -11.07 23.69
C LYS A 120 -2.35 -11.13 22.15
N PRO A 121 -3.43 -11.23 21.35
CA PRO A 121 -3.33 -11.20 19.89
C PRO A 121 -2.64 -9.94 19.36
N MET A 122 -2.00 -10.04 18.19
CA MET A 122 -1.49 -8.90 17.45
C MET A 122 -2.41 -8.55 16.28
N VAL A 123 -2.48 -7.26 15.96
CA VAL A 123 -3.19 -6.71 14.80
C VAL A 123 -2.21 -6.04 13.84
N ILE A 124 -2.48 -6.09 12.54
CA ILE A 124 -1.72 -5.32 11.56
C ILE A 124 -2.27 -3.90 11.54
N LYS A 125 -1.39 -2.91 11.74
CA LYS A 125 -1.69 -1.49 11.57
C LYS A 125 -0.82 -0.92 10.46
N THR A 126 -1.32 0.11 9.80
CA THR A 126 -0.55 0.86 8.80
C THR A 126 -0.04 2.16 9.42
N GLY A 127 1.29 2.33 9.46
CA GLY A 127 1.94 3.54 9.94
C GLY A 127 2.71 4.26 8.84
N ARG A 128 3.45 5.32 9.20
CA ARG A 128 4.29 6.11 8.27
C ARG A 128 5.27 5.27 7.45
N PHE A 129 5.77 4.17 8.03
CA PHE A 129 6.77 3.29 7.41
C PHE A 129 6.17 2.01 6.79
N GLY A 130 4.84 1.97 6.63
CA GLY A 130 4.11 0.82 6.11
C GLY A 130 3.44 -0.01 7.20
N LYS A 131 3.02 -1.23 6.84
CA LYS A 131 2.33 -2.15 7.75
C LYS A 131 3.27 -2.65 8.85
N PHE A 132 2.75 -2.76 10.06
CA PHE A 132 3.44 -3.32 11.22
C PHE A 132 2.44 -4.08 12.11
N LEU A 133 2.93 -5.02 12.90
CA LEU A 133 2.13 -5.73 13.89
C LEU A 133 2.17 -4.96 15.20
N ALA A 134 1.01 -4.71 15.80
CA ALA A 134 0.85 -4.07 17.10
C ALA A 134 0.08 -4.99 18.05
N CYS A 135 0.49 -5.05 19.31
CA CYS A 135 -0.26 -5.77 20.33
C CYS A 135 -1.65 -5.12 20.54
N THR A 136 -2.71 -5.92 20.67
CA THR A 136 -4.05 -5.41 21.02
C THR A 136 -4.12 -4.86 22.43
N GLY A 137 -3.19 -5.24 23.31
CA GLY A 137 -3.09 -4.75 24.68
C GLY A 137 -2.54 -3.32 24.83
N TYR A 138 -2.42 -2.53 23.76
CA TYR A 138 -2.02 -1.12 23.86
C TYR A 138 -3.13 -0.31 24.59
N PRO A 139 -2.81 0.59 25.53
CA PRO A 139 -1.49 1.18 25.84
C PRO A 139 -0.63 0.40 26.84
N GLU A 140 -1.17 -0.62 27.50
CA GLU A 140 -0.48 -1.41 28.54
C GLU A 140 0.72 -2.19 27.96
N CYS A 141 0.58 -2.72 26.74
CA CYS A 141 1.62 -3.42 26.02
C CYS A 141 1.98 -2.68 24.73
N LYS A 142 3.12 -2.00 24.72
CA LYS A 142 3.64 -1.21 23.58
C LYS A 142 4.43 -2.05 22.55
N THR A 143 4.32 -3.37 22.61
CA THR A 143 5.07 -4.28 21.75
C THR A 143 4.61 -4.12 20.30
N THR A 144 5.56 -3.85 19.40
CA THR A 144 5.36 -3.82 17.95
C THR A 144 6.36 -4.72 17.26
N LYS A 145 5.98 -5.29 16.11
CA LYS A 145 6.87 -6.08 15.24
C LYS A 145 6.74 -5.61 13.80
N LYS A 146 7.81 -5.83 13.02
CA LYS A 146 7.76 -5.61 11.58
C LYS A 146 6.77 -6.59 10.96
N TYR A 147 5.83 -6.09 10.14
CA TYR A 147 4.97 -6.95 9.36
C TYR A 147 5.78 -7.59 8.24
N VAL A 148 5.79 -8.92 8.21
CA VAL A 148 6.47 -9.70 7.18
C VAL A 148 5.42 -10.46 6.39
N LYS A 149 5.23 -10.08 5.13
CA LYS A 149 4.24 -10.74 4.27
C LYS A 149 4.80 -12.10 3.84
N SER A 150 4.29 -13.16 4.46
CA SER A 150 4.58 -14.53 4.01
C SER A 150 3.93 -14.78 2.66
N THR A 151 4.65 -15.45 1.77
CA THR A 151 4.12 -15.86 0.45
C THR A 151 3.23 -17.09 0.52
N GLY A 152 3.10 -17.71 1.71
CA GLY A 152 2.41 -18.98 1.89
C GLY A 152 3.12 -20.18 1.25
N THR A 153 4.36 -19.97 0.78
CA THR A 153 5.17 -21.01 0.11
C THR A 153 6.41 -21.32 0.92
N LYS A 154 6.73 -22.62 1.05
CA LYS A 154 7.92 -23.10 1.76
C LYS A 154 9.17 -23.03 0.88
N CYS A 155 10.29 -22.64 1.47
CA CYS A 155 11.58 -22.52 0.83
C CYS A 155 12.04 -23.88 0.30
N PRO A 156 12.48 -23.98 -0.97
CA PRO A 156 12.90 -25.25 -1.55
C PRO A 156 14.22 -25.77 -0.97
N GLU A 157 15.02 -24.91 -0.33
CA GLU A 157 16.32 -25.28 0.22
C GLU A 157 16.23 -25.75 1.68
N CYS A 158 15.40 -25.11 2.51
CA CYS A 158 15.37 -25.38 3.95
C CYS A 158 13.97 -25.58 4.55
N GLY A 159 12.92 -25.54 3.73
CA GLY A 159 11.53 -25.74 4.19
C GLY A 159 10.93 -24.61 5.04
N ALA A 160 11.68 -23.55 5.34
CA ALA A 160 11.17 -22.38 6.08
C ALA A 160 10.30 -21.48 5.19
N ASP A 161 9.56 -20.53 5.76
CA ASP A 161 8.70 -19.66 4.95
C ASP A 161 9.48 -18.72 4.03
N VAL A 162 8.99 -18.55 2.80
CA VAL A 162 9.49 -17.51 1.90
C VAL A 162 8.70 -16.23 2.13
N ILE A 163 9.41 -15.15 2.41
CA ILE A 163 8.86 -13.86 2.79
C ILE A 163 9.16 -12.80 1.73
N GLU A 164 8.24 -11.85 1.58
CA GLU A 164 8.44 -10.68 0.73
C GLU A 164 9.41 -9.69 1.39
N LYS A 165 10.45 -9.31 0.66
CA LYS A 165 11.48 -8.35 1.07
C LYS A 165 11.59 -7.24 0.04
N VAL A 166 12.06 -6.07 0.49
CA VAL A 166 12.23 -4.89 -0.36
C VAL A 166 13.70 -4.48 -0.33
N THR A 167 14.30 -4.31 -1.51
CA THR A 167 15.69 -3.85 -1.65
C THR A 167 15.84 -2.36 -1.32
N LYS A 168 17.07 -1.86 -1.13
CA LYS A 168 17.35 -0.42 -0.99
C LYS A 168 16.77 0.43 -2.15
N LYS A 169 16.73 -0.14 -3.36
CA LYS A 169 16.14 0.46 -4.57
C LYS A 169 14.63 0.23 -4.69
N ARG A 170 13.95 -0.16 -3.60
CA ARG A 170 12.50 -0.43 -3.52
C ARG A 170 11.95 -1.51 -4.47
N LYS A 171 12.82 -2.35 -5.05
CA LYS A 171 12.38 -3.54 -5.80
C LYS A 171 12.00 -4.66 -4.83
N ILE A 172 10.85 -5.26 -5.05
CA ILE A 172 10.37 -6.42 -4.29
C ILE A 172 11.13 -7.67 -4.74
N PHE A 173 11.54 -8.49 -3.77
CA PHE A 173 12.07 -9.83 -3.98
C PHE A 173 11.57 -10.74 -2.87
N TYR A 174 11.68 -12.04 -3.07
CA TYR A 174 11.18 -13.06 -2.16
C TYR A 174 12.37 -13.87 -1.67
N GLY A 175 12.59 -13.89 -0.37
CA GLY A 175 13.74 -14.57 0.22
C GLY A 175 13.35 -15.45 1.38
N CYS A 176 14.21 -16.40 1.74
CA CYS A 176 13.98 -17.24 2.91
C CYS A 176 13.90 -16.40 4.20
N SER A 177 13.01 -16.80 5.12
CA SER A 177 12.90 -16.22 6.45
C SER A 177 14.13 -16.47 7.32
N ARG A 178 14.86 -17.58 7.10
CA ARG A 178 16.10 -17.94 7.82
C ARG A 178 17.38 -17.31 7.26
N TYR A 179 17.29 -16.25 6.47
CA TYR A 179 18.51 -15.52 6.06
C TYR A 179 19.23 -14.96 7.30
N PRO A 180 20.56 -15.12 7.47
CA PRO A 180 21.55 -15.53 6.46
C PRO A 180 21.85 -17.03 6.36
N GLU A 181 21.28 -17.88 7.22
CA GLU A 181 21.49 -19.35 7.20
C GLU A 181 21.01 -19.99 5.89
N CYS A 182 19.95 -19.45 5.30
CA CYS A 182 19.46 -19.83 3.98
C CYS A 182 19.45 -18.61 3.04
N THR A 183 20.21 -18.72 1.94
CA THR A 183 20.43 -17.64 0.97
C THR A 183 19.43 -17.65 -0.19
N PHE A 184 18.46 -18.56 -0.19
CA PHE A 184 17.43 -18.61 -1.22
C PHE A 184 16.74 -17.25 -1.43
N ALA A 185 16.79 -16.77 -2.67
CA ALA A 185 16.12 -15.55 -3.10
C ALA A 185 15.64 -15.65 -4.55
N THR A 186 14.46 -15.10 -4.83
CA THR A 186 13.89 -15.00 -6.18
C THR A 186 13.23 -13.65 -6.37
N SER A 187 13.38 -13.06 -7.56
CA SER A 187 12.70 -11.81 -7.94
C SER A 187 11.24 -12.02 -8.34
N ARG A 188 10.85 -13.27 -8.62
CA ARG A 188 9.49 -13.64 -9.07
C ARG A 188 8.70 -14.20 -7.90
N ARG A 189 7.43 -13.83 -7.82
CA ARG A 189 6.53 -14.24 -6.74
C ARG A 189 6.36 -15.77 -6.70
N PRO A 190 6.70 -16.44 -5.59
CA PRO A 190 6.36 -17.83 -5.35
C PRO A 190 4.85 -18.04 -5.36
N LEU A 191 4.43 -19.19 -5.87
CA LEU A 191 3.06 -19.65 -5.85
C LEU A 191 2.92 -20.79 -4.84
N PRO A 192 1.79 -20.84 -4.09
CA PRO A 192 1.57 -21.88 -3.09
C PRO A 192 1.43 -23.27 -3.72
N THR A 193 1.03 -23.35 -5.00
CA THR A 193 0.89 -24.61 -5.73
C THR A 193 2.28 -25.18 -6.10
N PRO A 194 2.62 -26.40 -5.63
CA PRO A 194 3.87 -27.06 -6.02
C PRO A 194 3.85 -27.49 -7.49
N CYS A 195 5.03 -27.71 -8.06
CA CYS A 195 5.15 -28.13 -9.46
C CYS A 195 4.56 -29.54 -9.67
N PRO A 196 3.66 -29.73 -10.65
CA PRO A 196 3.07 -31.05 -10.92
C PRO A 196 4.08 -32.08 -11.42
N LYS A 197 5.23 -31.67 -11.97
CA LYS A 197 6.26 -32.58 -12.47
C LYS A 197 7.27 -33.04 -11.43
N CYS A 198 7.58 -32.20 -10.44
CA CYS A 198 8.69 -32.47 -9.52
C CYS A 198 8.44 -32.05 -8.07
N GLY A 199 7.24 -31.58 -7.74
CA GLY A 199 6.86 -31.13 -6.39
C GLY A 199 7.53 -29.84 -5.92
N LYS A 200 8.51 -29.30 -6.65
CA LYS A 200 9.28 -28.11 -6.24
C LYS A 200 8.52 -26.80 -6.50
N MET A 201 8.98 -25.73 -5.86
CA MET A 201 8.36 -24.40 -5.91
C MET A 201 8.11 -23.88 -7.34
N MET A 202 6.93 -23.31 -7.55
CA MET A 202 6.57 -22.55 -8.74
C MET A 202 6.64 -21.06 -8.49
N VAL A 203 6.98 -20.28 -9.52
CA VAL A 203 6.97 -18.82 -9.49
C VAL A 203 6.13 -18.27 -10.63
N GLN A 204 5.56 -17.09 -10.42
CA GLN A 204 4.79 -16.38 -11.45
C GLN A 204 5.65 -16.11 -12.69
N TYR A 205 5.14 -16.50 -13.86
CA TYR A 205 5.77 -16.36 -15.17
C TYR A 205 4.77 -15.73 -16.14
N GLY A 206 4.98 -14.48 -16.55
CA GLY A 206 4.05 -13.79 -17.46
C GLY A 206 2.62 -13.62 -16.91
N LYS A 207 1.65 -13.32 -17.79
CA LYS A 207 0.23 -13.23 -17.42
C LYS A 207 -0.39 -14.62 -17.36
N GLY A 208 -0.66 -15.10 -16.14
CA GLY A 208 -1.40 -16.35 -15.95
C GLY A 208 -0.61 -17.63 -16.23
N SER A 209 0.73 -17.60 -16.21
CA SER A 209 1.52 -18.82 -16.19
C SER A 209 2.47 -18.88 -15.00
N ALA A 210 2.92 -20.08 -14.68
CA ALA A 210 3.78 -20.40 -13.57
C ALA A 210 4.97 -21.20 -14.11
N LYS A 211 6.19 -20.89 -13.66
CA LYS A 211 7.41 -21.62 -14.03
C LYS A 211 7.99 -22.27 -12.79
N CYS A 212 8.34 -23.54 -12.86
CA CYS A 212 9.08 -24.22 -11.80
C CYS A 212 10.52 -23.70 -11.76
N ILE A 213 11.02 -23.39 -10.57
CA ILE A 213 12.41 -22.94 -10.39
C ILE A 213 13.41 -24.08 -10.67
N ALA A 214 13.01 -25.33 -10.41
CA ALA A 214 13.93 -26.46 -10.45
C ALA A 214 13.99 -27.18 -11.81
N CYS A 215 12.85 -27.57 -12.38
CA CYS A 215 12.81 -28.30 -13.65
C CYS A 215 12.44 -27.43 -14.86
N GLY A 216 12.20 -26.13 -14.65
CA GLY A 216 11.83 -25.20 -15.71
C GLY A 216 10.43 -25.40 -16.32
N ALA A 217 9.65 -26.37 -15.84
CA ALA A 217 8.31 -26.66 -16.35
C ALA A 217 7.41 -25.42 -16.25
N ILE A 218 6.66 -25.14 -17.32
CA ILE A 218 5.72 -24.02 -17.38
C ILE A 218 4.29 -24.60 -17.34
N VAL A 219 3.48 -24.10 -16.43
CA VAL A 219 2.06 -24.43 -16.28
C VAL A 219 1.26 -23.16 -16.58
N LYS A 220 0.26 -23.22 -17.45
CA LYS A 220 -0.71 -22.14 -17.62
C LYS A 220 -1.74 -22.27 -16.50
N GLY A 221 -1.96 -21.21 -15.74
CA GLY A 221 -2.99 -21.19 -14.70
C GLY A 221 -4.35 -21.27 -15.36
N GLU A 222 -5.15 -22.24 -14.95
CA GLU A 222 -6.59 -22.20 -15.16
C GLU A 222 -7.12 -20.94 -14.46
N LYS A 223 -8.02 -20.21 -15.13
CA LYS A 223 -8.72 -19.11 -14.50
C LYS A 223 -9.45 -19.68 -13.29
N SER A 224 -9.02 -19.34 -12.08
CA SER A 224 -9.82 -19.58 -10.89
C SER A 224 -11.04 -18.66 -10.98
N GLU A 225 -12.16 -19.18 -11.49
CA GLU A 225 -13.49 -18.68 -11.18
C GLU A 225 -13.70 -18.83 -9.67
N ALA A 226 -13.57 -17.74 -8.93
CA ALA A 226 -13.99 -17.67 -7.53
C ALA A 226 -14.09 -16.19 -7.10
N ASN A 227 -15.18 -15.53 -7.47
CA ASN A 227 -16.24 -15.16 -6.52
C ASN A 227 -17.29 -14.32 -7.26
N GLN A 228 -18.50 -14.88 -7.33
CA GLN A 228 -19.76 -14.15 -7.47
C GLN A 228 -19.96 -13.22 -6.26
#